data_AF-A0A497NWT3-F1
#
_entry.id   AF-A0A497NWT3-F1
#
_cell.length_a   1.000
_cell.length_b   1.000
_cell.length_c   1.000
_cell.angle_alpha   90.00
_cell.angle_beta   90.00
_cell.angle_gamma   90.00
#
_symmetry.space_group_name_H-M   'P 1'
#
loop_
_entity.id
_entity.type
_entity.pdbx_description
1 polymer ?
#
loop_
_entity_poly.entity_id
_entity_poly.type
_entity_poly.pdbx_seq_one_letter_code
_entity_poly.pdbx_strand_id
1 'polypeptide(L)'
;MKTLLLKGEVFSGKGEGAEFTKLPWVRKQIKEKLGFTPYLGTLNIRLTERSVILKNLLKNAQGIEITPAEGFHRGVCFKAYLMGLECAVVIPEVQDYPENTLEVVAPTKLREHLKLKDGSIIEIKVLLEK
;
A
#
# COMPACT_ATOMS: atom_id res chain seq x y z
N MET A 1 -1.27 19.03 -6.64
CA MET A 1 -0.86 17.61 -6.64
C MET A 1 -1.72 16.85 -7.64
N LYS A 2 -1.12 15.97 -8.46
CA LYS A 2 -1.90 15.05 -9.30
C LYS A 2 -2.34 13.87 -8.44
N THR A 3 -3.45 13.24 -8.78
CA THR A 3 -3.97 12.09 -8.02
C THR A 3 -4.40 10.99 -8.96
N LEU A 4 -4.16 9.74 -8.54
CA LEU A 4 -4.54 8.54 -9.26
C LEU A 4 -5.61 7.81 -8.45
N LEU A 5 -6.71 7.42 -9.08
CA LEU A 5 -7.76 6.62 -8.44
C LEU A 5 -7.59 5.17 -8.85
N LEU A 6 -7.40 4.29 -7.86
CA LEU A 6 -7.27 2.86 -8.07
C LEU A 6 -8.47 2.17 -7.42
N LYS A 7 -9.22 1.41 -8.20
CA LYS A 7 -10.38 0.65 -7.76
C LYS A 7 -10.07 -0.83 -7.69
N GLY A 8 -10.58 -1.50 -6.67
CA GLY A 8 -10.43 -2.94 -6.53
C GLY A 8 -11.28 -3.53 -5.42
N GLU A 9 -11.10 -4.83 -5.24
CA GLU A 9 -11.80 -5.65 -4.27
C GLU A 9 -10.85 -6.03 -3.12
N VAL A 10 -11.30 -5.85 -1.89
CA VAL A 10 -10.56 -6.30 -0.70
C VAL A 10 -10.51 -7.81 -0.67
N PHE A 11 -9.33 -8.39 -0.40
CA PHE A 11 -9.15 -9.84 -0.22
C PHE A 11 -8.16 -10.17 0.90
N SER A 12 -8.24 -11.38 1.43
CA SER A 12 -7.27 -11.88 2.43
C SER A 12 -6.02 -12.45 1.75
N GLY A 13 -4.84 -11.97 2.17
CA GLY A 13 -3.55 -12.55 1.77
C GLY A 13 -3.08 -13.68 2.69
N LYS A 14 -1.79 -14.04 2.58
CA LYS A 14 -1.15 -15.07 3.42
C LYS A 14 -0.74 -14.57 4.82
N GLY A 15 -0.99 -13.30 5.15
CA GLY A 15 -0.60 -12.69 6.43
C GLY A 15 0.81 -12.12 6.48
N GLU A 16 1.59 -12.21 5.39
CA GLU A 16 3.00 -11.79 5.33
C GLU A 16 3.21 -10.29 5.59
N GLY A 17 2.26 -9.44 5.19
CA GLY A 17 2.33 -8.00 5.46
C GLY A 17 2.36 -7.64 6.95
N ALA A 18 1.81 -8.50 7.82
CA ALA A 18 1.91 -8.32 9.26
C ALA A 18 3.34 -8.56 9.77
N GLU A 19 4.04 -9.56 9.25
CA GLU A 19 5.43 -9.82 9.60
C GLU A 19 6.34 -8.67 9.14
N PHE A 20 6.12 -8.16 7.93
CA PHE A 20 6.90 -7.03 7.41
C PHE A 20 6.70 -5.74 8.24
N THR A 21 5.45 -5.40 8.57
CA THR A 21 5.11 -4.19 9.34
C THR A 21 5.44 -4.30 10.84
N LYS A 22 5.82 -5.48 11.34
CA LYS A 22 6.41 -5.66 12.68
C LYS A 22 7.88 -5.28 12.73
N LEU A 23 8.62 -5.39 11.61
CA LEU A 23 10.07 -5.16 11.59
C LEU A 23 10.41 -3.73 12.03
N PRO A 24 11.28 -3.54 13.04
CA PRO A 24 11.60 -2.21 13.57
C PRO A 24 12.11 -1.23 12.51
N TRP A 25 12.93 -1.71 11.56
CA TRP A 25 13.49 -0.89 10.48
C TRP A 25 12.42 -0.42 9.48
N VAL A 26 11.38 -1.23 9.22
CA VAL A 26 10.23 -0.85 8.40
C VAL A 26 9.40 0.20 9.13
N ARG A 27 9.05 -0.07 10.39
CA ARG A 27 8.21 0.83 11.20
C ARG A 27 8.85 2.20 11.36
N LYS A 28 10.16 2.25 11.60
CA LYS A 28 10.93 3.50 11.71
C LYS A 28 10.83 4.30 10.41
N GLN A 29 11.08 3.67 9.26
CA GLN A 29 11.03 4.36 7.97
C GLN A 29 9.64 4.83 7.58
N ILE A 30 8.59 4.03 7.83
CA ILE A 30 7.21 4.47 7.59
C ILE A 30 6.88 5.67 8.48
N LYS A 31 7.26 5.65 9.76
CA LYS A 31 7.05 6.78 10.66
C LYS A 31 7.76 8.05 10.19
N GLU A 32 9.05 7.95 9.84
CA GLU A 32 9.87 9.09 9.45
C GLU A 32 9.49 9.65 8.08
N LYS A 33 9.18 8.78 7.10
CA LYS A 33 8.98 9.17 5.70
C LYS A 33 7.50 9.39 5.33
N LEU A 34 6.58 8.66 5.96
CA LEU A 34 5.14 8.76 5.69
C LEU A 34 4.38 9.51 6.80
N GLY A 35 4.99 9.75 7.96
CA GLY A 35 4.41 10.58 9.03
C GLY A 35 3.49 9.83 9.99
N PHE A 36 3.38 8.50 9.90
CA PHE A 36 2.54 7.70 10.80
C PHE A 36 3.20 6.38 11.18
N THR A 37 2.82 5.82 12.33
CA THR A 37 3.25 4.46 12.70
C THR A 37 2.29 3.44 12.12
N PRO A 38 2.73 2.45 11.33
CA PRO A 38 1.81 1.51 10.67
C PRO A 38 1.19 0.55 11.69
N TYR A 39 -0.08 0.22 11.46
CA TYR A 39 -0.71 -0.96 12.05
C TYR A 39 0.01 -2.25 11.63
N LEU A 40 -0.14 -3.33 12.40
CA LEU A 40 0.46 -4.63 12.11
C LEU A 40 -0.33 -5.37 11.03
N GLY A 41 -0.03 -5.07 9.78
CA GLY A 41 -0.60 -5.71 8.60
C GLY A 41 -0.77 -4.76 7.43
N THR A 42 -1.13 -5.34 6.30
CA THR A 42 -1.54 -4.61 5.09
C THR A 42 -2.99 -4.96 4.74
N LEU A 43 -3.69 -3.99 4.14
CA LEU A 43 -4.94 -4.26 3.44
C LEU A 43 -4.61 -4.61 1.99
N ASN A 44 -5.01 -5.81 1.56
CA ASN A 44 -4.78 -6.26 0.20
C ASN A 44 -5.99 -5.95 -0.68
N ILE A 45 -5.72 -5.43 -1.86
CA ILE A 45 -6.71 -5.03 -2.85
C ILE A 45 -6.38 -5.69 -4.17
N ARG A 46 -7.33 -6.44 -4.72
CA ARG A 46 -7.30 -6.97 -6.08
C ARG A 46 -7.83 -5.90 -7.01
N LEU A 47 -6.94 -5.27 -7.74
CA LEU A 47 -7.24 -4.18 -8.67
C LEU A 47 -8.06 -4.67 -9.86
N THR A 48 -8.95 -3.80 -10.33
CA THR A 48 -9.58 -3.97 -11.65
C THR A 48 -8.55 -3.82 -12.76
N GLU A 49 -8.79 -4.41 -13.94
CA GLU A 49 -7.87 -4.33 -15.09
C GLU A 49 -7.46 -2.88 -15.42
N ARG A 50 -8.43 -1.96 -15.44
CA ARG A 50 -8.16 -0.53 -15.61
C ARG A 50 -7.22 0.02 -14.54
N SER A 51 -7.41 -0.38 -13.28
CA SER A 51 -6.58 0.09 -12.17
C SER A 51 -5.19 -0.56 -12.18
N VAL A 52 -5.02 -1.76 -12.75
CA VAL A 52 -3.69 -2.34 -13.00
C VAL A 52 -2.89 -1.49 -13.97
N ILE A 53 -3.52 -1.08 -15.08
CA ILE A 53 -2.89 -0.19 -16.07
C ILE A 53 -2.50 1.15 -15.41
N LEU A 54 -3.41 1.73 -14.61
CA LEU A 54 -3.13 2.97 -13.88
C LEU A 54 -2.01 2.80 -12.85
N LYS A 55 -1.99 1.70 -12.09
CA LYS A 55 -0.92 1.39 -11.13
C LYS A 55 0.46 1.37 -11.80
N ASN A 56 0.58 0.95 -13.06
CA ASN A 56 1.85 0.97 -13.78
C ASN A 56 2.43 2.39 -13.95
N LEU A 57 1.60 3.44 -13.90
CA LEU A 57 2.09 4.82 -13.89
C LEU A 57 2.89 5.15 -12.62
N LEU A 58 2.64 4.44 -11.52
CA LEU A 58 3.40 4.59 -10.27
C LEU A 58 4.84 4.11 -10.40
N LYS A 59 5.12 3.15 -11.29
CA LYS A 59 6.49 2.60 -11.49
C LYS A 59 7.49 3.68 -11.95
N ASN A 60 7.01 4.68 -12.69
CA ASN A 60 7.83 5.80 -13.19
C ASN A 60 7.64 7.08 -12.36
N ALA A 61 6.77 7.06 -11.35
CA ALA A 61 6.53 8.21 -10.50
C ALA A 61 7.56 8.26 -9.36
N GLN A 62 7.91 9.47 -8.92
CA GLN A 62 8.74 9.64 -7.74
C GLN A 62 7.94 9.20 -6.51
N GLY A 63 8.33 8.06 -5.93
CA GLY A 63 7.75 7.52 -4.72
C GLY A 63 8.68 7.62 -3.52
N ILE A 64 8.15 7.25 -2.36
CA ILE A 64 8.87 7.24 -1.09
C ILE A 64 9.49 5.86 -0.90
N GLU A 65 10.79 5.75 -1.11
CA GLU A 65 11.49 4.49 -0.93
C GLU A 65 11.56 4.07 0.53
N ILE A 66 11.28 2.78 0.79
CA ILE A 66 11.65 2.08 2.02
C ILE A 66 12.92 1.29 1.73
N THR A 67 14.03 1.75 2.30
CA THR A 67 15.36 1.17 2.09
C THR A 67 15.40 -0.23 2.72
N PRO A 68 15.74 -1.28 1.95
CA PRO A 68 15.74 -2.64 2.46
C PRO A 68 16.89 -2.88 3.44
N ALA A 69 16.66 -3.71 4.45
CA ALA A 69 17.73 -4.36 5.20
C ALA A 69 18.33 -5.52 4.37
N GLU A 70 19.50 -6.01 4.77
CA GLU A 70 20.13 -7.18 4.14
C GLU A 70 19.16 -8.37 4.10
N GLY A 71 19.02 -9.00 2.93
CA GLY A 71 18.08 -10.10 2.70
C GLY A 71 16.64 -9.69 2.41
N PHE A 72 16.33 -8.39 2.29
CA PHE A 72 14.99 -7.90 1.94
C PHE A 72 14.98 -7.20 0.57
N HIS A 73 13.79 -7.21 -0.06
CA HIS A 73 13.55 -6.47 -1.30
C HIS A 73 13.17 -5.02 -1.04
N ARG A 74 13.49 -4.15 -2.01
CA ARG A 74 13.08 -2.74 -2.01
C ARG A 74 11.55 -2.61 -2.11
N GLY A 75 11.01 -1.57 -1.50
CA GLY A 75 9.60 -1.21 -1.61
C GLY A 75 9.43 0.28 -1.79
N VAL A 76 8.52 0.68 -2.68
CA VAL A 76 8.18 2.09 -2.93
C VAL A 76 6.78 2.38 -2.41
N CYS A 77 6.65 3.41 -1.60
CA CYS A 77 5.38 3.85 -1.04
C CYS A 77 4.87 5.12 -1.72
N PHE A 78 3.56 5.26 -1.81
CA PHE A 78 2.92 6.51 -2.22
C PHE A 78 1.85 6.89 -1.20
N LYS A 79 1.86 8.13 -0.74
CA LYS A 79 0.81 8.66 0.14
C LYS A 79 -0.54 8.51 -0.53
N ALA A 80 -1.54 8.11 0.24
CA ALA A 80 -2.86 7.83 -0.28
C ALA A 80 -3.96 8.13 0.73
N TYR A 81 -5.19 8.18 0.24
CA TYR A 81 -6.39 8.29 1.05
C TYR A 81 -7.38 7.20 0.70
N LEU A 82 -7.92 6.54 1.73
CA LEU A 82 -9.00 5.57 1.60
C LEU A 82 -10.19 6.07 2.44
N MET A 83 -11.28 6.45 1.77
CA MET A 83 -12.48 7.00 2.42
C MET A 83 -12.18 8.14 3.42
N GLY A 84 -11.23 9.01 3.06
CA GLY A 84 -10.81 10.15 3.88
C GLY A 84 -9.71 9.85 4.92
N LEU A 85 -9.36 8.58 5.14
CA LEU A 85 -8.27 8.21 6.04
C LEU A 85 -6.92 8.27 5.33
N GLU A 86 -5.94 8.85 5.99
CA GLU A 86 -4.54 8.83 5.55
C GLU A 86 -3.97 7.41 5.60
N CYS A 87 -3.31 7.03 4.53
CA CYS A 87 -2.64 5.75 4.36
C CYS A 87 -1.51 5.87 3.33
N ALA A 88 -0.86 4.76 3.01
CA ALA A 88 0.04 4.68 1.87
C ALA A 88 -0.16 3.37 1.12
N VAL A 89 -0.06 3.42 -0.20
CA VAL A 89 0.06 2.21 -1.03
C VAL A 89 1.51 1.77 -1.07
N VAL A 90 1.75 0.47 -1.04
CA VAL A 90 3.08 -0.14 -1.12
C VAL A 90 3.19 -0.89 -2.44
N ILE A 91 4.28 -0.64 -3.16
CA ILE A 91 4.67 -1.34 -4.38
C ILE A 91 5.98 -2.09 -4.08
N PRO A 92 5.92 -3.40 -3.79
CA PRO A 92 7.12 -4.20 -3.59
C PRO A 92 7.85 -4.42 -4.92
N GLU A 93 9.18 -4.31 -4.91
CA GLU A 93 10.03 -4.67 -6.06
C GLU A 93 10.53 -6.11 -5.90
N VAL A 94 9.56 -7.03 -5.87
CA VAL A 94 9.77 -8.47 -5.77
C VAL A 94 9.47 -9.10 -7.13
N GLN A 95 10.32 -10.04 -7.54
CA GLN A 95 10.10 -10.79 -8.78
C GLN A 95 8.76 -11.56 -8.70
N ASP A 96 8.03 -11.59 -9.81
CA ASP A 96 6.74 -12.29 -9.94
C ASP A 96 5.65 -11.84 -8.96
N TYR A 97 5.76 -10.63 -8.41
CA TYR A 97 4.70 -10.06 -7.57
C TYR A 97 3.40 -9.87 -8.38
N PRO A 98 2.23 -10.35 -7.89
CA PRO A 98 1.00 -10.28 -8.67
C PRO A 98 0.64 -8.86 -9.10
N GLU A 99 0.58 -8.61 -10.41
CA GLU A 99 0.39 -7.26 -10.96
C GLU A 99 -0.91 -6.60 -10.48
N ASN A 100 -1.96 -7.41 -10.31
CA ASN A 100 -3.27 -6.98 -9.84
C ASN A 100 -3.38 -6.80 -8.32
N THR A 101 -2.33 -7.05 -7.55
CA THR A 101 -2.36 -6.86 -6.09
C THR A 101 -1.79 -5.50 -5.72
N LEU A 102 -2.50 -4.79 -4.85
CA LEU A 102 -2.06 -3.56 -4.22
C LEU A 102 -2.14 -3.74 -2.71
N GLU A 103 -1.09 -3.37 -2.00
CA GLU A 103 -1.06 -3.39 -0.54
C GLU A 103 -1.17 -1.97 0.02
N VAL A 104 -1.89 -1.83 1.12
CA VAL A 104 -2.10 -0.54 1.81
C VAL A 104 -1.67 -0.66 3.27
N VAL A 105 -0.79 0.24 3.70
CA VAL A 105 -0.43 0.45 5.11
C VAL A 105 -1.14 1.69 5.64
N ALA A 106 -1.55 1.66 6.90
CA ALA A 106 -2.27 2.76 7.55
C ALA A 106 -1.95 2.77 9.06
N PRO A 107 -2.20 3.88 9.77
CA PRO A 107 -2.03 3.94 11.23
C PRO A 107 -3.03 3.08 12.01
N THR A 108 -4.09 2.60 11.35
CA THR A 108 -5.18 1.83 11.96
C THR A 108 -5.48 0.57 11.17
N LYS A 109 -6.18 -0.38 11.79
CA LYS A 109 -6.67 -1.60 11.12
C LYS A 109 -7.86 -1.25 10.24
N LEU A 110 -7.57 -0.99 8.96
CA LEU A 110 -8.55 -0.48 7.98
C LEU A 110 -9.83 -1.33 7.91
N ARG A 111 -9.73 -2.67 7.99
CA ARG A 111 -10.91 -3.55 7.95
C ARG A 111 -11.89 -3.29 9.10
N GLU A 112 -11.40 -3.11 10.32
CA GLU A 112 -12.27 -2.84 11.47
C GLU A 112 -12.79 -1.41 11.43
N HIS A 113 -11.91 -0.44 11.16
CA HIS A 113 -12.26 0.97 11.18
C HIS A 113 -13.27 1.34 10.07
N LEU A 114 -13.09 0.80 8.87
CA LEU A 114 -13.97 1.05 7.71
C LEU A 114 -15.01 -0.06 7.49
N LYS A 115 -15.09 -1.05 8.39
CA LYS A 115 -16.00 -2.21 8.30
C LYS A 115 -15.90 -2.96 6.96
N LEU A 116 -14.67 -3.13 6.47
CA LEU A 116 -14.39 -3.82 5.20
C LEU A 116 -14.28 -5.33 5.42
N LYS A 117 -14.76 -6.09 4.45
CA LYS A 117 -14.66 -7.55 4.37
C LYS A 117 -14.10 -7.97 3.02
N ASP A 118 -13.76 -9.24 2.87
CA ASP A 118 -13.45 -9.78 1.55
C ASP A 118 -14.65 -9.57 0.62
N GLY A 119 -14.39 -9.16 -0.61
CA GLY A 119 -15.44 -8.74 -1.55
C GLY A 119 -15.83 -7.26 -1.47
N SER A 120 -15.37 -6.50 -0.46
CA SER A 120 -15.64 -5.06 -0.41
C SER A 120 -14.96 -4.33 -1.57
N ILE A 121 -15.76 -3.64 -2.39
CA ILE A 121 -15.26 -2.79 -3.47
C ILE A 121 -14.88 -1.43 -2.91
N ILE A 122 -13.64 -1.02 -3.14
CA ILE A 122 -13.11 0.26 -2.66
C ILE A 122 -12.40 1.02 -3.78
N GLU A 123 -12.23 2.31 -3.55
CA GLU A 123 -11.40 3.18 -4.37
C GLU A 123 -10.40 3.90 -3.47
N ILE A 124 -9.12 3.80 -3.82
CA ILE A 124 -8.01 4.46 -3.12
C ILE A 124 -7.48 5.60 -3.97
N LYS A 125 -7.32 6.77 -3.34
CA LYS A 125 -6.79 7.97 -3.96
C LYS A 125 -5.30 8.09 -3.65
N VAL A 126 -4.46 7.77 -4.62
CA VAL A 126 -2.99 7.87 -4.51
C VAL A 126 -2.54 9.26 -4.92
N LEU A 127 -1.66 9.86 -4.13
CA LEU A 127 -1.07 11.17 -4.39
C LEU A 127 0.19 11.00 -5.24
N LEU A 128 0.29 11.79 -6.31
CA LEU A 128 1.48 11.90 -7.14
C LEU A 128 2.14 13.25 -6.85
N GLU A 129 3.35 13.20 -6.31
CA GLU A 129 4.20 14.39 -6.22
C GLU A 129 4.68 14.78 -7.61
N LYS A 130 4.98 16.07 -7.78
CA LYS A 130 5.45 16.64 -9.05
C LYS A 130 6.96 16.48 -9.16
#